data_AF-A0A1F9YR80-F1
#
_entry.id   AF-A0A1F9YR80-F1
#
_cell.length_a   1.000
_cell.length_b   1.000
_cell.length_c   1.000
_cell.angle_alpha   90.00
_cell.angle_beta   90.00
_cell.angle_gamma   90.00
#
_symmetry.space_group_name_H-M   'P 1'
#
loop_
_entity.id
_entity.type
_entity.pdbx_description
1 polymer ?
#
loop_
_entity_poly.entity_id
_entity_poly.type
_entity_poly.pdbx_seq_one_letter_code
_entity_poly.pdbx_strand_id
1 'polypeptide(L)'
;MRHRTGPTKRLVPTMSPDATCPHRYTEEEGMTLEVDCDECQGASDLMNNRCISGVMNALASSVRPEAIILKRFMHKRYRGRLVERVCAATVELSALNRALSACVEVSDRRCRTCPASKRLVISATKVRMLEDPWAYISRPGSVQAQVRARAQACGCARAPSCVDDAFSADAGFGGG
;
A
#
# COMPACT_ATOMS: atom_id res chain seq x y z
N MET A 1 10.80 40.88 14.00
CA MET A 1 11.59 39.76 14.55
C MET A 1 10.77 38.49 14.42
N ARG A 2 11.14 37.58 13.52
CA ARG A 2 10.41 36.30 13.29
C ARG A 2 10.95 35.27 14.27
N HIS A 3 10.12 34.83 15.22
CA HIS A 3 10.47 33.74 16.13
C HIS A 3 10.67 32.45 15.33
N ARG A 4 11.91 31.98 15.27
CA ARG A 4 12.27 30.62 14.83
C ARG A 4 11.78 29.65 15.91
N THR A 5 10.68 28.97 15.63
CA THR A 5 10.24 27.77 16.34
C THR A 5 11.34 26.73 16.26
N GLY A 6 11.92 26.41 17.41
CA GLY A 6 12.84 25.27 17.58
C GLY A 6 12.13 23.93 17.33
N PRO A 7 12.89 22.82 17.29
CA PRO A 7 12.39 21.52 16.85
C PRO A 7 11.32 21.02 17.82
N THR A 8 10.07 21.02 17.38
CA THR A 8 8.98 20.37 18.11
C THR A 8 9.27 18.88 18.19
N LYS A 9 9.18 18.33 19.40
CA LYS A 9 9.20 16.89 19.69
C LYS A 9 8.47 16.15 18.57
N ARG A 10 9.21 15.26 17.87
CA ARG A 10 8.67 14.45 16.77
C ARG A 10 7.40 13.77 17.23
N LEU A 11 6.27 14.32 16.81
CA LEU A 11 5.00 13.62 16.86
C LEU A 11 5.21 12.36 16.01
N VAL A 12 5.00 11.21 16.63
CA VAL A 12 4.89 9.94 15.93
C VAL A 12 3.96 10.17 14.74
N PRO A 13 4.31 9.77 13.51
CA PRO A 13 3.44 9.97 12.36
C PRO A 13 2.05 9.39 12.66
N THR A 14 1.03 10.24 12.80
CA THR A 14 -0.35 9.80 13.10
C THR A 14 -1.13 9.47 11.83
N MET A 15 -0.49 9.59 10.66
CA MET A 15 -1.14 9.31 9.38
C MET A 15 -1.53 7.84 9.25
N SER A 16 -2.79 7.63 8.85
CA SER A 16 -3.31 6.32 8.45
C SER A 16 -2.40 5.70 7.38
N PRO A 17 -2.21 4.36 7.36
CA PRO A 17 -1.48 3.68 6.28
C PRO A 17 -2.08 3.92 4.89
N ASP A 18 -3.37 4.25 4.82
CA ASP A 18 -4.09 4.55 3.58
C ASP A 18 -3.92 6.00 3.08
N ALA A 19 -3.23 6.85 3.86
CA ALA A 19 -3.11 8.26 3.49
C ALA A 19 -2.12 8.44 2.33
N THR A 20 -2.49 9.26 1.35
CA THR A 20 -1.62 9.67 0.24
C THR A 20 -0.80 10.89 0.66
N CYS A 21 0.50 10.88 0.36
CA CYS A 21 1.34 12.07 0.59
C CYS A 21 1.13 13.10 -0.55
N PRO A 22 1.19 14.41 -0.28
CA PRO A 22 1.25 15.44 -1.32
C PRO A 22 2.44 15.17 -2.25
N HIS A 23 2.19 15.13 -3.55
CA HIS A 23 3.20 14.75 -4.53
C HIS A 23 2.93 15.37 -5.90
N ARG A 24 3.98 15.39 -6.72
CA ARG A 24 3.91 15.78 -8.13
C ARG A 24 4.87 14.95 -8.97
N TYR A 25 4.59 14.85 -10.25
CA TYR A 25 5.51 14.23 -11.21
C TYR A 25 6.27 15.29 -11.97
N THR A 26 7.55 15.05 -12.23
CA THR A 26 8.42 15.90 -13.04
C THR A 26 9.15 15.07 -14.08
N GLU A 27 9.46 15.67 -15.23
CA GLU A 27 10.13 15.00 -16.35
C GLU A 27 11.56 15.51 -16.60
N GLU A 28 12.05 16.45 -15.79
CA GLU A 28 13.32 17.15 -15.98
C GLU A 28 14.55 16.21 -16.08
N GLU A 29 14.50 15.06 -15.39
CA GLU A 29 15.56 14.05 -15.40
C GLU A 29 14.97 12.63 -15.49
N GLY A 30 13.99 12.45 -16.39
CA GLY A 30 13.15 11.25 -16.44
C GLY A 30 11.98 11.33 -15.46
N MET A 31 11.02 10.43 -15.61
CA MET A 31 9.77 10.47 -14.85
C MET A 31 10.04 10.30 -13.36
N THR A 32 9.93 11.38 -12.60
CA THR A 32 10.28 11.42 -11.17
C THR A 32 9.06 11.73 -10.34
N LEU A 33 8.83 10.93 -9.29
CA LEU A 33 7.84 11.23 -8.26
C LEU A 33 8.50 12.09 -7.18
N GLU A 34 8.04 13.32 -7.03
CA GLU A 34 8.46 14.22 -5.95
C GLU A 34 7.38 14.26 -4.87
N VAL A 35 7.73 13.90 -3.65
CA VAL A 35 6.83 13.91 -2.49
C VAL A 35 7.19 15.09 -1.60
N ASP A 36 6.25 15.99 -1.38
CA ASP A 36 6.39 17.07 -0.42
C ASP A 36 6.21 16.50 1.00
N CYS A 37 7.33 16.42 1.72
CA CYS A 37 7.37 15.96 3.09
C CYS A 37 7.30 17.10 4.11
N ASP A 38 7.23 18.36 3.70
CA ASP A 38 6.95 19.47 4.62
C ASP A 38 5.45 19.54 4.90
N GLU A 39 4.63 19.16 3.91
CA GLU A 39 3.17 19.05 4.05
C GLU A 39 2.70 17.68 4.56
N CYS A 40 3.56 16.65 4.49
CA CYS A 40 3.25 15.32 5.01
C CYS A 40 3.86 15.09 6.41
N GLN A 41 3.14 14.42 7.31
CA GLN A 41 3.68 14.01 8.61
C GLN A 41 4.63 12.80 8.52
N GLY A 42 5.04 12.40 7.31
CA GLY A 42 5.93 11.27 7.07
C GLY A 42 7.35 11.49 7.60
N ALA A 43 8.16 10.42 7.63
CA ALA A 43 9.53 10.48 8.15
C ALA A 43 10.56 11.09 7.18
N SER A 44 10.18 11.41 5.93
CA SER A 44 11.12 11.71 4.83
C SER A 44 12.18 10.61 4.68
N ASP A 45 11.72 9.36 4.68
CA ASP A 45 12.57 8.17 4.59
C ASP A 45 11.78 6.99 4.04
N LEU A 46 12.16 6.44 2.88
CA LEU A 46 11.46 5.28 2.32
C LEU A 46 11.60 4.04 3.21
N MET A 47 12.62 3.96 4.06
CA MET A 47 12.78 2.86 5.02
C MET A 47 11.73 2.90 6.14
N ASN A 48 10.99 4.00 6.29
CA ASN A 48 9.89 4.10 7.23
C ASN A 48 8.57 3.59 6.62
N ASN A 49 7.92 2.62 7.29
CA ASN A 49 6.65 2.02 6.83
C ASN A 49 5.58 3.04 6.46
N ARG A 50 5.41 4.12 7.25
CA ARG A 50 4.38 5.14 6.94
C ARG A 50 4.72 5.93 5.67
N CYS A 51 5.99 6.25 5.48
CA CYS A 51 6.44 6.99 4.31
C CYS A 51 6.27 6.17 3.03
N ILE A 52 6.70 4.91 3.04
CA ILE A 52 6.56 4.04 1.87
C ILE A 52 5.09 3.69 1.58
N SER A 53 4.24 3.49 2.60
CA SER A 53 2.80 3.30 2.37
C SER A 53 2.16 4.51 1.70
N GLY A 54 2.49 5.72 2.14
CA GLY A 54 2.00 6.94 1.49
C GLY A 54 2.49 7.11 0.05
N VAL A 55 3.73 6.71 -0.23
CA VAL A 55 4.30 6.66 -1.59
C VAL A 55 3.61 5.60 -2.45
N MET A 56 3.36 4.41 -1.90
CA MET A 56 2.66 3.35 -2.60
C MET A 56 1.23 3.78 -2.96
N ASN A 57 0.51 4.45 -2.05
CA ASN A 57 -0.81 5.00 -2.33
C ASN A 57 -0.78 6.07 -3.43
N ALA A 58 0.23 6.96 -3.43
CA ALA A 58 0.43 7.94 -4.49
C ALA A 58 0.68 7.28 -5.86
N LEU A 59 1.46 6.20 -5.88
CA LEU A 59 1.79 5.46 -7.08
C LEU A 59 0.63 4.57 -7.58
N ALA A 60 -0.28 4.14 -6.70
CA ALA A 60 -1.31 3.14 -7.03
C ALA A 60 -2.30 3.61 -8.11
N SER A 61 -2.39 4.91 -8.36
CA SER A 61 -3.24 5.53 -9.37
C SER A 61 -2.46 6.30 -10.43
N SER A 62 -1.17 6.01 -10.62
CA SER A 62 -0.30 6.90 -11.40
C SER A 62 0.77 6.15 -12.20
N VAL A 63 1.59 6.91 -12.91
CA VAL A 63 2.65 6.39 -13.78
C VAL A 63 3.82 5.87 -12.93
N ARG A 64 4.50 4.84 -13.43
CA ARG A 64 5.72 4.28 -12.81
C ARG A 64 6.88 5.27 -12.96
N PRO A 65 7.45 5.81 -11.86
CA PRO A 65 8.61 6.68 -11.94
C PRO A 65 9.92 5.88 -12.00
N GLU A 66 10.96 6.53 -12.50
CA GLU A 66 12.36 6.06 -12.47
C GLU A 66 13.05 6.44 -11.16
N ALA A 67 12.59 7.53 -10.52
CA ALA A 67 13.13 8.04 -9.28
C ALA A 67 12.03 8.51 -8.33
N ILE A 68 12.28 8.39 -7.03
CA ILE A 68 11.42 8.95 -5.98
C ILE A 68 12.27 9.96 -5.20
N ILE A 69 11.79 11.20 -5.08
CA ILE A 69 12.44 12.26 -4.32
C ILE A 69 11.54 12.64 -3.15
N LEU A 70 12.04 12.48 -1.93
CA LEU A 70 11.40 12.95 -0.72
C LEU A 70 11.94 14.34 -0.41
N LYS A 71 11.09 15.37 -0.52
CA LYS A 71 11.45 16.77 -0.27
C LYS A 71 11.09 17.17 1.15
N ARG A 72 12.11 17.27 1.99
CA ARG A 72 12.13 18.02 3.25
C ARG A 72 13.42 18.84 3.23
N PHE A 73 13.66 19.74 4.19
CA PHE A 73 14.93 20.48 4.40
C PHE A 73 16.20 19.95 3.69
N MET A 74 16.48 18.64 3.71
CA MET A 74 17.36 17.95 2.74
C MET A 74 16.58 16.96 1.86
N HIS A 75 16.71 17.08 0.53
CA HIS A 75 16.07 16.16 -0.41
C HIS A 75 16.76 14.80 -0.41
N LYS A 76 15.99 13.72 -0.26
CA LYS A 76 16.49 12.35 -0.43
C LYS A 76 16.00 11.77 -1.75
N ARG A 77 16.94 11.32 -2.58
CA ARG A 77 16.64 10.71 -3.88
C ARG A 77 16.89 9.21 -3.85
N TYR A 78 15.91 8.45 -4.32
CA TYR A 78 15.94 7.00 -4.45
C TYR A 78 15.79 6.61 -5.92
N ARG A 79 16.56 5.61 -6.35
CA ARG A 79 16.62 5.10 -7.73
C ARG A 79 16.89 3.59 -7.75
N GLY A 80 16.79 2.97 -8.93
CA GLY A 80 17.17 1.59 -9.19
C GLY A 80 16.30 0.57 -8.47
N ARG A 81 16.91 -0.53 -8.00
CA ARG A 81 16.21 -1.69 -7.42
C ARG A 81 15.22 -1.36 -6.31
N LEU A 82 15.49 -0.33 -5.51
CA LEU A 82 14.58 0.08 -4.45
C LEU A 82 13.25 0.57 -5.04
N VAL A 83 13.32 1.47 -6.02
CA VAL A 83 12.15 2.04 -6.71
C VAL A 83 11.42 0.95 -7.49
N GLU A 84 12.14 0.05 -8.15
CA GLU A 84 11.55 -1.09 -8.86
C GLU A 84 10.70 -1.97 -7.93
N ARG A 85 11.24 -2.31 -6.74
CA ARG A 85 10.52 -3.11 -5.75
C ARG A 85 9.29 -2.40 -5.18
N VAL A 86 9.40 -1.10 -4.92
CA VAL A 86 8.25 -0.27 -4.51
C VAL A 86 7.18 -0.28 -5.60
N CYS A 87 7.56 -0.07 -6.85
CA CYS A 87 6.62 -0.05 -7.97
C CYS A 87 5.94 -1.41 -8.17
N ALA A 88 6.66 -2.51 -8.05
CA ALA A 88 6.09 -3.86 -8.15
C ALA A 88 5.02 -4.09 -7.07
N ALA A 89 5.32 -3.75 -5.81
CA ALA A 89 4.33 -3.81 -4.75
C ALA A 89 3.14 -2.89 -5.05
N THR A 90 3.38 -1.68 -5.56
CA THR A 90 2.27 -0.79 -5.91
C THR A 90 1.35 -1.35 -7.00
N VAL A 91 1.87 -2.09 -7.99
CA VAL A 91 1.02 -2.76 -9.00
C VAL A 91 0.02 -3.72 -8.33
N GLU A 92 0.49 -4.47 -7.34
CA GLU A 92 -0.37 -5.35 -6.55
C GLU A 92 -1.38 -4.55 -5.70
N LEU A 93 -0.96 -3.43 -5.10
CA LEU A 93 -1.87 -2.53 -4.39
C LEU A 93 -2.98 -1.97 -5.31
N SER A 94 -2.62 -1.57 -6.53
CA SER A 94 -3.59 -1.14 -7.55
C SER A 94 -4.56 -2.26 -7.93
N ALA A 95 -4.08 -3.49 -8.05
CA ALA A 95 -4.92 -4.66 -8.30
C ALA A 95 -5.90 -4.92 -7.15
N LEU A 96 -5.44 -4.88 -5.89
CA LEU A 96 -6.27 -4.98 -4.70
C LEU A 96 -7.36 -3.89 -4.67
N ASN A 97 -7.00 -2.64 -4.98
CA ASN A 97 -7.95 -1.53 -5.03
C ASN A 97 -9.01 -1.75 -6.13
N ARG A 98 -8.62 -2.18 -7.32
CA ARG A 98 -9.58 -2.53 -8.40
C ARG A 98 -10.50 -3.68 -7.99
N ALA A 99 -9.95 -4.73 -7.39
CA ALA A 99 -10.72 -5.89 -6.94
C ALA A 99 -11.72 -5.51 -5.84
N LEU A 100 -11.35 -4.64 -4.91
CA LEU A 100 -12.27 -4.09 -3.90
C LEU A 100 -13.41 -3.29 -4.51
N SER A 101 -13.12 -2.45 -5.50
CA SER A 101 -14.13 -1.67 -6.22
C SER A 101 -15.07 -2.54 -7.07
N ALA A 102 -14.56 -3.65 -7.59
CA ALA A 102 -15.35 -4.62 -8.38
C ALA A 102 -16.14 -5.62 -7.52
N CYS A 103 -15.93 -5.66 -6.19
CA CYS A 103 -16.65 -6.55 -5.30
C CYS A 103 -18.14 -6.17 -5.25
N VAL A 104 -18.99 -7.00 -5.85
CA VAL A 104 -20.45 -6.90 -5.71
C VAL A 104 -20.86 -7.18 -4.27
N GLU A 105 -21.83 -6.42 -3.76
CA GLU A 105 -22.36 -6.63 -2.42
C GLU A 105 -23.05 -8.00 -2.33
N VAL A 106 -22.67 -8.79 -1.33
CA VAL A 106 -23.31 -10.10 -1.09
C VAL A 106 -24.70 -9.90 -0.48
N SER A 107 -25.67 -10.62 -1.03
CA SER A 107 -27.07 -10.59 -0.59
C SER A 107 -27.24 -11.17 0.82
N ASP A 108 -26.53 -12.26 1.14
CA ASP A 108 -26.59 -12.90 2.46
C ASP A 108 -25.83 -12.09 3.53
N ARG A 109 -26.55 -11.70 4.58
CA ARG A 109 -26.02 -10.99 5.75
C ARG A 109 -24.85 -11.74 6.42
N ARG A 110 -24.88 -13.07 6.49
CA ARG A 110 -23.79 -13.87 7.08
C ARG A 110 -22.51 -13.79 6.26
N CYS A 111 -22.64 -13.66 4.94
CA CYS A 111 -21.50 -13.52 4.04
C CYS A 111 -20.85 -12.14 4.15
N ARG A 112 -21.59 -11.09 4.51
CA ARG A 112 -21.05 -9.71 4.65
C ARG A 112 -20.00 -9.59 5.74
N THR A 113 -20.11 -10.38 6.80
CA THR A 113 -19.20 -10.35 7.96
C THR A 113 -18.27 -11.56 8.01
N CYS A 114 -18.38 -12.48 7.04
CA CYS A 114 -17.57 -13.69 6.99
C CYS A 114 -16.10 -13.33 6.72
N PRO A 115 -15.14 -13.75 7.56
CA PRO A 115 -13.70 -13.50 7.32
C PRO A 115 -13.17 -14.07 6.00
N ALA A 116 -13.84 -15.09 5.45
CA ALA A 116 -13.52 -15.70 4.16
C ALA A 116 -14.20 -15.02 2.97
N SER A 117 -15.04 -14.00 3.19
CA SER A 117 -15.65 -13.26 2.09
C SER A 117 -14.57 -12.55 1.26
N LYS A 118 -14.74 -12.57 -0.06
CA LYS A 118 -13.79 -11.97 -1.02
C LYS A 118 -13.39 -10.54 -0.64
N ARG A 119 -14.37 -9.68 -0.33
CA ARG A 119 -14.12 -8.30 0.09
C ARG A 119 -13.25 -8.22 1.35
N LEU A 120 -13.53 -9.02 2.38
CA LEU A 120 -12.76 -8.98 3.64
C LEU A 120 -11.36 -9.57 3.48
N VAL A 121 -11.18 -10.59 2.64
CA VAL A 121 -9.87 -11.17 2.32
C VAL A 121 -8.98 -10.17 1.57
N ILE A 122 -9.52 -9.54 0.53
CA ILE A 122 -8.79 -8.52 -0.25
C ILE A 122 -8.45 -7.32 0.64
N SER A 123 -9.41 -6.85 1.44
CA SER A 123 -9.20 -5.76 2.40
C SER A 123 -8.12 -6.10 3.43
N ALA A 124 -8.15 -7.30 4.01
CA ALA A 124 -7.14 -7.74 4.98
C ALA A 124 -5.74 -7.83 4.37
N THR A 125 -5.64 -8.25 3.10
CA THR A 125 -4.37 -8.27 2.36
C THR A 125 -3.83 -6.86 2.15
N LYS A 126 -4.68 -5.92 1.69
CA LYS A 126 -4.34 -4.50 1.55
C LYS A 126 -3.87 -3.88 2.85
N VAL A 127 -4.61 -4.09 3.94
CA VAL A 127 -4.25 -3.52 5.26
C VAL A 127 -2.88 -4.01 5.70
N ARG A 128 -2.62 -5.32 5.64
CA ARG A 128 -1.31 -5.88 6.02
C ARG A 128 -0.16 -5.37 5.15
N MET A 129 -0.42 -5.21 3.86
CA MET A 129 0.55 -4.63 2.92
C MET A 129 0.92 -3.20 3.30
N LEU A 130 -0.04 -2.39 3.75
CA LEU A 130 0.21 -0.99 4.13
C LEU A 130 0.71 -0.83 5.59
N GLU A 131 0.44 -1.79 6.47
CA GLU A 131 0.98 -1.81 7.84
C GLU A 131 2.46 -2.16 7.87
N ASP A 132 2.88 -3.16 7.09
CA ASP A 132 4.28 -3.58 6.95
C ASP A 132 4.69 -3.78 5.47
N PRO A 133 4.82 -2.67 4.72
CA PRO A 133 5.17 -2.69 3.29
C PRO A 133 6.54 -3.31 3.03
N TRP A 134 7.51 -3.17 3.94
CA TRP A 134 8.83 -3.79 3.76
C TRP A 134 8.79 -5.30 3.91
N ALA A 135 8.02 -5.82 4.87
CA ALA A 135 7.79 -7.25 4.96
C ALA A 135 7.08 -7.77 3.70
N TYR A 136 6.10 -7.03 3.18
CA TYR A 136 5.41 -7.38 1.93
C TYR A 136 6.36 -7.41 0.74
N ILE A 137 7.08 -6.31 0.48
CA ILE A 137 8.06 -6.17 -0.61
C ILE A 137 9.16 -7.23 -0.56
N SER A 138 9.46 -7.76 0.63
CA SER A 138 10.46 -8.81 0.80
C SER A 138 9.88 -10.20 0.62
N ARG A 139 8.64 -10.44 1.03
CA ARG A 139 8.00 -11.77 1.03
C ARG A 139 6.48 -11.66 0.76
N PRO A 140 6.05 -11.33 -0.46
CA PRO A 140 4.63 -11.12 -0.78
C PRO A 140 3.78 -12.36 -0.46
N GLY A 141 4.25 -13.54 -0.87
CA GLY A 141 3.56 -14.82 -0.65
C GLY A 141 3.35 -15.17 0.83
N SER A 142 4.23 -14.70 1.74
CA SER A 142 4.05 -14.92 3.17
C SER A 142 2.85 -14.15 3.72
N VAL A 143 2.61 -12.93 3.24
CA VAL A 143 1.47 -12.12 3.71
C VAL A 143 0.16 -12.72 3.23
N GLN A 144 0.10 -13.09 1.95
CA GLN A 144 -1.08 -13.75 1.36
C GLN A 144 -1.38 -15.08 2.04
N ALA A 145 -0.37 -15.91 2.30
CA ALA A 145 -0.53 -17.19 3.02
C ALA A 145 -1.11 -17.00 4.42
N GLN A 146 -0.66 -15.98 5.16
CA GLN A 146 -1.19 -15.68 6.50
C GLN A 146 -2.66 -15.22 6.46
N VAL A 147 -3.03 -14.40 5.46
CA VAL A 147 -4.42 -13.98 5.27
C VAL A 147 -5.29 -15.17 4.90
N ARG A 148 -4.85 -16.00 3.95
CA ARG A 148 -5.54 -17.23 3.52
C ARG A 148 -5.78 -18.17 4.70
N ALA A 149 -4.75 -18.47 5.49
CA ALA A 149 -4.86 -19.35 6.64
C ALA A 149 -5.87 -18.83 7.68
N ARG A 150 -5.85 -17.52 7.98
CA ARG A 150 -6.80 -16.90 8.91
C ARG A 150 -8.24 -16.95 8.39
N ALA A 151 -8.43 -16.68 7.09
CA ALA A 151 -9.75 -16.68 6.47
C ALA A 151 -10.36 -18.09 6.41
N GLN A 152 -9.56 -19.11 6.09
CA GLN A 152 -10.00 -20.51 6.03
C GLN A 152 -10.37 -21.09 7.40
N ALA A 153 -9.84 -20.53 8.50
CA ALA A 153 -10.15 -20.96 9.86
C ALA A 153 -11.56 -20.56 10.36
N CYS A 154 -12.39 -19.89 9.54
CA CYS A 154 -13.69 -19.36 9.99
C CYS A 154 -14.82 -20.42 10.13
N GLY A 155 -14.52 -21.71 9.93
CA GLY A 155 -15.48 -22.81 10.09
C GLY A 155 -16.56 -22.91 9.01
N CYS A 156 -16.53 -22.04 7.99
CA CYS A 156 -17.45 -22.09 6.87
C CYS A 156 -16.97 -23.09 5.81
N ALA A 157 -17.83 -24.03 5.40
CA ALA A 157 -17.51 -25.02 4.37
C ALA A 157 -17.16 -24.38 2.99
N ARG A 158 -17.70 -23.18 2.70
CA ARG A 158 -17.39 -22.43 1.48
C ARG A 158 -16.13 -21.58 1.57
N ALA A 159 -15.50 -21.48 2.74
CA ALA A 159 -14.36 -20.60 2.96
C ALA A 159 -13.20 -20.83 1.98
N PRO A 160 -12.78 -22.08 1.67
CA PRO A 160 -11.69 -22.30 0.72
C PRO A 160 -11.97 -21.70 -0.66
N SER A 161 -13.15 -21.96 -1.23
CA SER A 161 -13.57 -21.42 -2.52
C SER A 161 -13.65 -19.89 -2.49
N CYS A 162 -14.25 -19.28 -1.47
CA CYS A 162 -14.35 -17.82 -1.40
C CYS A 162 -12.98 -17.14 -1.26
N VAL A 163 -12.03 -17.79 -0.59
CA VAL A 163 -10.64 -17.30 -0.46
C VAL A 163 -9.88 -17.46 -1.77
N ASP A 164 -10.05 -18.58 -2.47
CA ASP A 164 -9.41 -18.79 -3.77
C ASP A 164 -9.94 -17.82 -4.83
N ASP A 165 -11.25 -17.54 -4.83
CA ASP A 165 -11.87 -16.52 -5.67
C ASP A 165 -11.38 -15.10 -5.37
N ALA A 166 -10.84 -14.86 -4.16
CA ALA A 166 -10.26 -13.58 -3.78
C ALA A 166 -8.84 -13.39 -4.33
N PHE A 167 -8.12 -14.49 -4.58
CA PHE A 167 -6.74 -14.50 -5.08
C PHE A 167 -6.61 -14.99 -6.53
N SER A 168 -7.71 -15.32 -7.20
CA SER A 168 -7.70 -15.76 -8.60
C SER A 168 -7.32 -14.62 -9.56
N ALA A 169 -6.87 -14.96 -10.77
CA ALA A 169 -6.35 -14.02 -11.76
C ALA A 169 -7.33 -12.88 -12.11
N ASP A 170 -8.64 -13.12 -12.02
CA ASP A 170 -9.70 -12.12 -12.21
C ASP A 170 -9.72 -11.04 -11.10
N ALA A 171 -9.08 -11.30 -9.96
CA ALA A 171 -8.84 -10.30 -8.91
C ALA A 171 -7.53 -9.54 -9.08
N GLY A 172 -6.77 -9.78 -10.16
CA GLY A 172 -5.56 -9.05 -10.52
C GLY A 172 -4.25 -9.57 -9.91
N PHE A 173 -4.21 -10.82 -9.45
CA PHE A 173 -3.02 -11.46 -8.84
C PHE A 173 -2.15 -12.25 -9.84
N GLY A 174 -2.28 -12.00 -11.14
CA GLY A 174 -1.47 -12.65 -12.17
C GLY A 174 -0.03 -12.12 -12.22
N GLY A 175 0.83 -12.60 -11.33
CA GLY A 175 2.28 -12.47 -11.46
C GLY A 175 2.81 -13.59 -12.37
N GLY A 176 3.21 -13.22 -13.58
CA GLY A 176 4.18 -13.96 -14.40
C GLY A 176 5.59 -13.47 -14.12
#